data_AF-A0A1Y4BBR9-F1
#
_entry.id   AF-A0A1Y4BBR9-F1
#
_cell.length_a   1.000
_cell.length_b   1.000
_cell.length_c   1.000
_cell.angle_alpha   90.00
_cell.angle_beta   90.00
_cell.angle_gamma   90.00
#
_symmetry.space_group_name_H-M   'P 1'
#
loop_
_entity.id
_entity.type
_entity.pdbx_description
1 polymer ?
#
loop_
_entity_poly.entity_id
_entity_poly.type
_entity_poly.pdbx_seq_one_letter_code
_entity_poly.pdbx_strand_id
1 'polypeptide(L)'
;MADIDRIIEQIVAASRAKAGRAFSSSKVYGSEPILMRGSQLASYLPEPIRQMRALARRPEARSWTEARLFVEQARLMAKFEDDCPYHGTFQSYFPTYDVMDNQQLRGYFTWRSQIRRATVEKTSASFAYVYLYELINGIGAAPGETAFRAIESFWKTYRKLDQTLDRYVRPWLVDYAVYHDLDPALALPYADVAHDRAVDVLERAQSRALAQAPARGSRREPRPYGQDISSDERLLEALDELSTHRLAQSRLCRDEPDAVREVTRGVFDRLVRHYHGGRSQDLVESLFGARRAMPHLMFASAVFYPGGRHPDCVYRLGETRVYECRGGIWTCTARHDGGGRSARLGQALRAVDRQLRDALDYPHPLKERGDPKYLTQLVDREIKDYLAWRSAHAPVRVEIDLGKLEGIRSAAAMTREALLVDEERAEEPTPVEEPAPEGAAEAPVSPAAPESSGQSDAPALSREERALLDDLLAGRPPQSASPDLLVDSINEKLLDLVGDTVLEFDDTGAPSLVEDYLDDVRAMM
;
A
#
# COMPACT_ATOMS: atom_id res chain seq x y z
N MET A 1 -42.88 -56.62 -12.36
CA MET A 1 -42.23 -55.30 -12.51
C MET A 1 -41.71 -55.22 -13.93
N ALA A 2 -42.12 -54.21 -14.71
CA ALA A 2 -41.70 -54.09 -16.09
C ALA A 2 -40.18 -53.83 -16.15
N ASP A 3 -39.49 -54.53 -17.03
CA ASP A 3 -38.04 -54.42 -17.21
C ASP A 3 -37.71 -53.06 -17.86
N ILE A 4 -37.27 -52.13 -17.02
CA ILE A 4 -37.01 -50.74 -17.41
C ILE A 4 -35.91 -50.67 -18.48
N ASP A 5 -34.94 -51.59 -18.48
CA ASP A 5 -33.89 -51.63 -19.53
C ASP A 5 -34.50 -52.00 -20.89
N ARG A 6 -35.43 -52.95 -20.90
CA ARG A 6 -36.14 -53.36 -22.11
C ARG A 6 -37.05 -52.26 -22.68
N ILE A 7 -37.63 -51.42 -21.83
CA ILE A 7 -38.41 -50.24 -22.24
C ILE A 7 -37.51 -49.15 -22.84
N ILE A 8 -36.35 -48.89 -22.22
CA ILE A 8 -35.36 -47.93 -22.74
C ILE A 8 -34.84 -48.39 -24.11
N GLU A 9 -34.49 -49.67 -24.26
CA GLU A 9 -34.06 -50.25 -25.53
C GLU A 9 -35.13 -50.16 -26.62
N GLN A 10 -36.40 -50.40 -26.30
CA GLN A 10 -37.51 -50.24 -27.24
C GLN A 10 -37.68 -48.78 -27.70
N ILE A 11 -37.52 -47.82 -26.79
CA ILE A 11 -37.64 -46.39 -27.13
C ILE A 11 -36.44 -45.93 -27.98
N VAL A 12 -35.23 -46.40 -27.69
CA VAL A 12 -34.02 -46.15 -28.51
C VAL A 12 -34.14 -46.78 -29.90
N ALA A 13 -34.67 -48.01 -29.99
CA ALA A 13 -34.92 -48.69 -31.26
C ALA A 13 -35.99 -47.97 -32.09
N ALA A 14 -37.07 -47.50 -31.45
CA ALA A 14 -38.14 -46.74 -32.10
C ALA A 14 -37.68 -45.34 -32.56
N SER A 15 -36.79 -44.67 -31.81
CA SER A 15 -36.24 -43.37 -32.21
C SER A 15 -35.27 -43.50 -33.39
N ARG A 16 -34.42 -44.54 -33.41
CA ARG A 16 -33.56 -44.87 -34.56
C ARG A 16 -34.36 -45.25 -35.81
N ALA A 17 -35.46 -45.99 -35.65
CA ALA A 17 -36.35 -46.35 -36.76
C ALA A 17 -37.06 -45.13 -37.37
N LYS A 18 -37.41 -44.12 -36.55
CA LYS A 18 -37.96 -42.83 -37.04
C LYS A 18 -36.89 -41.93 -37.68
N ALA A 19 -35.66 -41.94 -37.18
CA ALA A 19 -34.55 -41.14 -37.74
C ALA A 19 -34.07 -41.65 -39.12
N GLY A 20 -34.27 -42.93 -39.44
CA GLY A 20 -33.87 -43.54 -40.71
C GLY A 20 -34.60 -43.03 -41.97
N ARG A 21 -35.58 -42.12 -41.85
CA ARG A 21 -36.31 -41.54 -42.98
C ARG A 21 -35.96 -40.07 -43.30
N ALA A 22 -35.05 -39.44 -42.56
CA ALA A 22 -34.70 -38.03 -42.78
C ALA A 22 -33.17 -37.83 -42.82
N PHE A 23 -32.55 -38.23 -43.94
CA PHE A 23 -31.26 -37.66 -44.33
C PHE A 23 -31.54 -36.30 -45.00
N SER A 24 -31.59 -35.23 -44.20
CA SER A 24 -31.52 -33.86 -44.71
C SER A 24 -30.74 -32.97 -43.73
N SER A 25 -29.80 -32.21 -44.29
CA SER A 25 -28.65 -31.58 -43.64
C SER A 25 -28.98 -30.25 -42.95
N SER A 26 -29.88 -30.25 -41.96
CA SER A 26 -29.99 -29.14 -41.00
C SER A 26 -30.56 -29.64 -39.68
N LYS A 27 -29.70 -30.01 -38.73
CA LYS A 27 -30.12 -30.40 -37.39
C LYS A 27 -30.45 -29.13 -36.59
N VAL A 28 -31.70 -28.70 -36.62
CA VAL A 28 -32.24 -27.70 -35.68
C VAL A 28 -32.41 -28.39 -34.32
N TYR A 29 -31.88 -27.77 -33.26
CA TYR A 29 -31.94 -28.29 -31.89
C TYR A 29 -33.41 -28.42 -31.44
N GLY A 30 -33.81 -29.60 -30.99
CA GLY A 30 -35.16 -29.88 -30.50
C GLY A 30 -35.10 -30.83 -29.31
N SER A 31 -36.11 -30.77 -28.44
CA SER A 31 -36.18 -31.54 -27.19
C SER A 31 -36.19 -33.05 -27.47
N GLU A 32 -35.02 -33.70 -27.34
CA GLU A 32 -34.90 -35.15 -27.36
C GLU A 32 -35.15 -35.72 -25.94
N PRO A 33 -35.87 -36.85 -25.80
CA PRO A 33 -36.11 -37.46 -24.50
C PRO A 33 -34.80 -37.95 -23.86
N ILE A 34 -34.64 -37.71 -22.56
CA ILE A 34 -33.50 -38.22 -21.78
C ILE A 34 -33.66 -39.73 -21.62
N LEU A 35 -32.91 -40.50 -22.40
CA LEU A 35 -32.92 -41.97 -22.38
C LEU A 35 -31.84 -42.51 -21.44
N MET A 36 -31.82 -42.01 -20.21
CA MET A 36 -30.91 -42.45 -19.15
C MET A 36 -31.64 -42.46 -17.81
N ARG A 37 -31.33 -43.45 -16.95
CA ARG A 37 -31.82 -43.49 -15.56
C ARG A 37 -31.21 -42.32 -14.76
N GLY A 38 -31.91 -41.83 -13.74
CA GLY A 38 -31.38 -40.76 -12.87
C GLY A 38 -30.01 -41.08 -12.24
N SER A 39 -29.75 -42.35 -11.92
CA SER A 39 -28.43 -42.82 -11.46
C SER A 39 -27.36 -42.86 -12.55
N GLN A 40 -27.75 -43.07 -13.82
CA GLN A 40 -26.86 -42.97 -14.98
C GLN A 40 -26.56 -41.51 -15.34
N LEU A 41 -27.50 -40.59 -15.09
CA LEU A 41 -27.29 -39.15 -15.24
C LEU A 41 -26.30 -38.60 -14.20
N ALA A 42 -26.42 -39.04 -12.94
CA ALA A 42 -25.54 -38.63 -11.85
C ALA A 42 -24.09 -39.13 -12.02
N SER A 43 -23.90 -40.25 -12.72
CA SER A 43 -22.58 -40.82 -13.03
C SER A 43 -22.08 -40.48 -14.44
N TYR A 44 -22.84 -39.68 -15.21
CA TYR A 44 -22.47 -39.31 -16.57
C TYR A 44 -21.23 -38.42 -16.57
N LEU A 45 -20.22 -38.88 -17.30
CA LEU A 45 -18.95 -38.17 -17.47
C LEU A 45 -18.72 -37.90 -18.97
N PRO A 46 -18.72 -36.62 -19.39
CA PRO A 46 -18.38 -36.24 -20.76
C PRO A 46 -17.08 -36.90 -21.24
N GLU A 47 -17.05 -37.27 -22.52
CA GLU A 47 -15.86 -37.90 -23.14
C GLU A 47 -14.56 -37.08 -22.93
N PRO A 48 -14.55 -35.73 -23.06
CA PRO A 48 -13.33 -34.95 -22.77
C PRO A 48 -12.81 -35.14 -21.34
N ILE A 49 -13.71 -35.19 -20.35
CA ILE A 49 -13.33 -35.42 -18.95
C ILE A 49 -12.81 -36.85 -18.75
N ARG A 50 -13.40 -37.85 -19.41
CA ARG A 50 -12.89 -39.23 -19.40
C ARG A 50 -11.47 -39.30 -19.97
N GLN A 51 -11.21 -38.62 -21.08
CA GLN A 51 -9.89 -38.54 -21.69
C GLN A 51 -8.87 -37.83 -20.79
N MET A 52 -9.27 -36.72 -20.16
CA MET A 52 -8.45 -35.99 -19.20
C MET A 52 -8.05 -36.85 -17.99
N ARG A 53 -8.99 -37.61 -17.41
CA ARG A 53 -8.67 -38.57 -16.33
C ARG A 53 -7.80 -39.72 -16.80
N ALA A 54 -7.95 -40.15 -18.05
CA ALA A 54 -7.11 -41.21 -18.61
C ALA A 54 -5.64 -40.78 -18.75
N LEU A 55 -5.34 -39.49 -18.90
CA LEU A 55 -3.94 -38.98 -18.94
C LEU A 55 -3.14 -39.40 -17.70
N ALA A 56 -3.72 -39.26 -16.51
CA ALA A 56 -3.07 -39.64 -15.25
C ALA A 56 -2.72 -41.15 -15.16
N ARG A 57 -3.43 -41.99 -15.92
CA ARG A 57 -3.26 -43.45 -15.92
C ARG A 57 -2.28 -43.96 -16.97
N ARG A 58 -1.79 -43.08 -17.85
CA ARG A 58 -0.85 -43.46 -18.91
C ARG A 58 0.51 -43.87 -18.33
N PRO A 59 1.23 -44.84 -18.93
CA PRO A 59 2.56 -45.23 -18.47
C PRO A 59 3.53 -44.06 -18.37
N GLU A 60 3.49 -43.11 -19.32
CA GLU A 60 4.37 -41.94 -19.35
C GLU A 60 4.11 -41.00 -18.16
N ALA A 61 2.85 -40.88 -17.73
CA ALA A 61 2.43 -40.00 -16.65
C ALA A 61 2.98 -40.41 -15.28
N ARG A 62 3.44 -41.66 -15.12
CA ARG A 62 4.08 -42.14 -13.89
C ARG A 62 5.35 -41.37 -13.52
N SER A 63 5.99 -40.75 -14.51
CA SER A 63 7.20 -39.94 -14.34
C SER A 63 6.92 -38.44 -14.20
N TRP A 64 5.65 -38.03 -14.34
CA TRP A 64 5.28 -36.62 -14.35
C TRP A 64 5.11 -36.10 -12.91
N THR A 65 5.50 -34.85 -12.71
CA THR A 65 5.11 -34.11 -11.51
C THR A 65 3.62 -33.80 -11.56
N GLU A 66 3.01 -33.54 -10.40
CA GLU A 66 1.61 -33.14 -10.32
C GLU A 66 1.34 -31.87 -11.15
N ALA A 67 2.24 -30.88 -11.11
CA ALA A 67 2.13 -29.67 -11.91
C ALA A 67 2.19 -29.95 -13.42
N ARG A 68 3.04 -30.88 -13.87
CA ARG A 68 3.06 -31.29 -15.28
C ARG A 68 1.75 -31.96 -15.67
N LEU A 69 1.25 -32.89 -14.86
CA LEU A 69 -0.03 -33.56 -15.11
C LEU A 69 -1.17 -32.54 -15.22
N PHE A 70 -1.24 -31.60 -14.27
CA PHE A 70 -2.20 -30.50 -14.29
C PHE A 70 -2.15 -29.72 -15.60
N VAL A 71 -0.96 -29.30 -16.04
CA VAL A 71 -0.81 -28.52 -17.29
C VAL A 71 -1.21 -29.32 -18.52
N GLU A 72 -0.86 -30.61 -18.61
CA GLU A 72 -1.28 -31.45 -19.74
C GLU A 72 -2.80 -31.68 -19.76
N GLN A 73 -3.42 -31.85 -18.58
CA GLN A 73 -4.88 -31.90 -18.46
C GLN A 73 -5.52 -30.56 -18.85
N ALA A 74 -4.97 -29.44 -18.39
CA ALA A 74 -5.48 -28.10 -18.68
C ALA A 74 -5.41 -27.79 -20.18
N ARG A 75 -4.32 -28.18 -20.85
CA ARG A 75 -4.16 -28.05 -22.31
C ARG A 75 -5.21 -28.85 -23.08
N LEU A 76 -5.46 -30.10 -22.69
CA LEU A 76 -6.52 -30.92 -23.29
C LEU A 76 -7.89 -30.26 -23.12
N MET A 77 -8.14 -29.67 -21.95
CA MET A 77 -9.40 -29.05 -21.59
C MET A 77 -9.49 -27.57 -21.96
N ALA A 78 -8.51 -27.00 -22.66
CA ALA A 78 -8.39 -25.56 -22.85
C ALA A 78 -9.63 -24.92 -23.49
N LYS A 79 -10.32 -25.62 -24.39
CA LYS A 79 -11.54 -25.15 -25.09
C LYS A 79 -12.84 -25.81 -24.60
N PHE A 80 -12.76 -26.69 -23.60
CA PHE A 80 -13.92 -27.41 -23.12
C PHE A 80 -14.85 -26.50 -22.31
N GLU A 81 -16.15 -26.60 -22.57
CA GLU A 81 -17.21 -25.96 -21.79
C GLU A 81 -18.18 -27.04 -21.30
N ASP A 82 -18.77 -26.85 -20.13
CA ASP A 82 -19.78 -27.75 -19.56
C ASP A 82 -20.98 -26.91 -19.08
N ASP A 83 -22.10 -27.59 -18.82
CA ASP A 83 -23.35 -27.02 -18.32
C ASP A 83 -23.94 -27.94 -17.24
N CYS A 84 -23.27 -27.97 -16.10
CA CYS A 84 -23.61 -28.76 -14.93
C CYS A 84 -23.28 -27.97 -13.66
N PRO A 85 -24.19 -27.09 -13.22
CA PRO A 85 -23.99 -26.28 -12.02
C PRO A 85 -23.67 -27.14 -10.79
N TYR A 86 -22.77 -26.65 -9.95
CA TYR A 86 -22.37 -27.29 -8.70
C TYR A 86 -22.62 -26.34 -7.54
N HIS A 87 -23.40 -26.80 -6.57
CA HIS A 87 -23.80 -26.02 -5.38
C HIS A 87 -23.13 -26.50 -4.09
N GLY A 88 -22.17 -27.43 -4.19
CA GLY A 88 -21.40 -27.91 -3.04
C GLY A 88 -20.16 -27.07 -2.74
N THR A 89 -19.35 -27.54 -1.80
CA THR A 89 -18.06 -26.92 -1.44
C THR A 89 -16.90 -27.82 -1.84
N PHE A 90 -15.80 -27.20 -2.26
CA PHE A 90 -14.55 -27.89 -2.55
C PHE A 90 -13.39 -27.13 -1.92
N GLN A 91 -12.66 -27.79 -1.03
CA GLN A 91 -11.51 -27.21 -0.35
C GLN A 91 -10.31 -28.14 -0.50
N SER A 92 -9.24 -27.60 -1.06
CA SER A 92 -7.93 -28.23 -1.16
C SER A 92 -6.85 -27.13 -1.13
N TYR A 93 -5.71 -27.43 -0.49
CA TYR A 93 -4.58 -26.52 -0.37
C TYR A 93 -3.86 -26.29 -1.71
N PHE A 94 -3.71 -27.34 -2.53
CA PHE A 94 -3.17 -27.28 -3.89
C PHE A 94 -4.16 -27.92 -4.84
N PRO A 95 -5.23 -27.20 -5.22
CA PRO A 95 -6.30 -27.78 -6.01
C PRO A 95 -5.87 -28.01 -7.46
N THR A 96 -6.03 -29.24 -7.92
CA THR A 96 -5.84 -29.67 -9.32
C THR A 96 -7.08 -30.43 -9.80
N TYR A 97 -7.17 -30.77 -11.09
CA TYR A 97 -8.32 -31.54 -11.58
C TYR A 97 -8.38 -32.97 -11.02
N ASP A 98 -7.23 -33.55 -10.66
CA ASP A 98 -7.14 -34.96 -10.26
C ASP A 98 -7.79 -35.21 -8.90
N VAL A 99 -7.68 -34.24 -7.99
CA VAL A 99 -8.28 -34.29 -6.65
C VAL A 99 -9.78 -33.98 -6.63
N MET A 100 -10.34 -33.46 -7.73
CA MET A 100 -11.77 -33.21 -7.84
C MET A 100 -12.53 -34.51 -8.18
N ASP A 101 -13.68 -34.73 -7.54
CA ASP A 101 -14.62 -35.74 -7.99
C ASP A 101 -15.29 -35.34 -9.32
N ASN A 102 -16.10 -36.23 -9.90
CA ASN A 102 -16.74 -35.97 -11.19
C ASN A 102 -17.73 -34.80 -11.15
N GLN A 103 -18.44 -34.61 -10.04
CA GLN A 103 -19.43 -33.55 -9.91
C GLN A 103 -18.75 -32.19 -9.74
N GLN A 104 -17.72 -32.13 -8.90
CA GLN A 104 -16.86 -30.97 -8.69
C GLN A 104 -16.19 -30.54 -10.00
N LEU A 105 -15.64 -31.50 -10.76
CA LEU A 105 -14.94 -31.20 -12.00
C LEU A 105 -15.88 -30.64 -13.10
N ARG A 106 -17.08 -31.22 -13.25
CA ARG A 106 -18.10 -30.68 -14.15
C ARG A 106 -18.61 -29.31 -13.69
N GLY A 107 -18.77 -29.14 -12.37
CA GLY A 107 -19.05 -27.86 -11.73
C GLY A 107 -18.01 -26.79 -12.04
N TYR A 108 -16.73 -27.13 -11.89
CA TYR A 108 -15.61 -26.26 -12.21
C TYR A 108 -15.63 -25.83 -13.67
N PHE A 109 -15.81 -26.76 -14.62
CA PHE A 109 -15.84 -26.41 -16.04
C PHE A 109 -17.06 -25.56 -16.42
N THR A 110 -18.19 -25.74 -15.75
CA THR A 110 -19.38 -24.89 -15.90
C THR A 110 -19.10 -23.46 -15.43
N TRP A 111 -18.58 -23.34 -14.20
CA TRP A 111 -18.20 -22.06 -13.60
C TRP A 111 -17.10 -21.34 -14.41
N ARG A 112 -16.07 -22.07 -14.86
CA ARG A 112 -15.02 -21.54 -15.73
C ARG A 112 -15.58 -20.99 -17.06
N SER A 113 -16.57 -21.67 -17.64
CA SER A 113 -17.23 -21.21 -18.87
C SER A 113 -17.97 -19.89 -18.64
N GLN A 114 -18.61 -19.71 -17.48
CA GLN A 114 -19.26 -18.46 -17.09
C GLN A 114 -18.25 -17.31 -16.93
N ILE A 115 -17.11 -17.55 -16.27
CA ILE A 115 -16.05 -16.55 -16.12
C ILE A 115 -15.54 -16.07 -17.48
N ARG A 116 -15.31 -16.99 -18.42
CA ARG A 116 -14.86 -16.67 -19.78
C ARG A 116 -15.89 -15.88 -20.58
N ARG A 117 -17.17 -15.93 -20.18
CA ARG A 117 -18.27 -15.11 -20.70
C ARG A 117 -18.48 -13.82 -19.86
N ALA A 118 -17.52 -13.47 -19.02
CA ALA A 118 -17.51 -12.31 -18.12
C ALA A 118 -18.55 -12.34 -16.98
N THR A 119 -19.09 -13.51 -16.65
CA THR A 119 -19.96 -13.72 -15.48
C THR A 119 -19.15 -14.32 -14.34
N VAL A 120 -18.79 -13.51 -13.34
CA VAL A 120 -18.04 -13.94 -12.16
C VAL A 120 -18.98 -14.12 -10.97
N GLU A 121 -19.22 -15.36 -10.59
CA GLU A 121 -20.00 -15.72 -9.41
C GLU A 121 -19.11 -16.27 -8.29
N LYS A 122 -19.55 -16.08 -7.04
CA LYS A 122 -18.84 -16.60 -5.87
C LYS A 122 -18.87 -18.13 -5.90
N THR A 123 -17.72 -18.74 -5.66
CA THR A 123 -17.57 -20.20 -5.60
C THR A 123 -16.63 -20.59 -4.47
N SER A 124 -16.23 -21.86 -4.42
CA SER A 124 -15.16 -22.29 -3.51
C SER A 124 -13.81 -21.70 -3.93
N ALA A 125 -13.05 -21.14 -2.98
CA ALA A 125 -11.75 -20.51 -3.26
C ALA A 125 -10.79 -21.43 -4.05
N SER A 126 -10.85 -22.74 -3.82
CA SER A 126 -10.07 -23.72 -4.57
C SER A 126 -10.37 -23.77 -6.07
N PHE A 127 -11.59 -23.48 -6.53
CA PHE A 127 -11.89 -23.33 -7.96
C PHE A 127 -11.23 -22.07 -8.54
N ALA A 128 -11.24 -20.97 -7.79
CA ALA A 128 -10.57 -19.75 -8.21
C ALA A 128 -9.05 -19.93 -8.33
N TYR A 129 -8.44 -20.68 -7.41
CA TYR A 129 -7.02 -21.06 -7.54
C TYR A 129 -6.75 -21.92 -8.78
N VAL A 130 -7.58 -22.92 -9.09
CA VAL A 130 -7.41 -23.74 -10.31
C VAL A 130 -7.47 -22.87 -11.57
N TYR A 131 -8.41 -21.92 -11.63
CA TYR A 131 -8.49 -20.99 -12.76
C TYR A 131 -7.28 -20.07 -12.86
N LEU A 132 -6.74 -19.59 -11.73
CA LEU A 132 -5.49 -18.82 -11.72
C LEU A 132 -4.30 -19.67 -12.18
N TYR A 133 -4.21 -20.92 -11.77
CA TYR A 133 -3.17 -21.85 -12.23
C TYR A 133 -3.27 -22.10 -13.74
N GLU A 134 -4.49 -22.22 -14.30
CA GLU A 134 -4.68 -22.27 -15.76
C GLU A 134 -4.04 -21.04 -16.42
N LEU A 135 -4.38 -19.83 -15.99
CA LEU A 135 -3.89 -18.59 -16.59
C LEU A 135 -2.36 -18.43 -16.46
N ILE A 136 -1.80 -18.73 -15.28
CA ILE A 136 -0.35 -18.67 -15.03
C ILE A 136 0.41 -19.61 -15.98
N ASN A 137 -0.15 -20.80 -16.26
CA ASN A 137 0.46 -21.76 -17.19
C ASN A 137 0.08 -21.52 -18.67
N GLY A 138 -0.53 -20.38 -19.00
CA GLY A 138 -0.89 -20.00 -20.37
C GLY A 138 -2.10 -20.72 -20.95
N ILE A 139 -3.01 -21.22 -20.11
CA ILE A 139 -4.29 -21.81 -20.52
C ILE A 139 -5.38 -20.74 -20.45
N GLY A 140 -6.12 -20.56 -21.55
CA GLY A 140 -7.21 -19.58 -21.65
C GLY A 140 -6.77 -18.17 -22.05
N ALA A 141 -5.48 -17.83 -21.89
CA ALA A 141 -4.89 -16.59 -22.39
C ALA A 141 -3.47 -16.87 -22.94
N ALA A 142 -3.08 -16.18 -24.01
CA ALA A 142 -1.73 -16.29 -24.54
C ALA A 142 -0.71 -15.75 -23.51
N PRO A 143 0.45 -16.42 -23.32
CA PRO A 143 1.50 -15.92 -22.44
C PRO A 143 1.95 -14.51 -22.82
N GLY A 144 2.22 -13.67 -21.83
CA GLY A 144 2.58 -12.26 -22.01
C GLY A 144 1.61 -11.31 -21.32
N GLU A 145 1.55 -10.06 -21.77
CA GLU A 145 0.67 -9.05 -21.15
C GLU A 145 -0.81 -9.48 -21.15
N THR A 146 -1.28 -10.18 -22.18
CA THR A 146 -2.67 -10.67 -22.24
C THR A 146 -3.05 -11.57 -21.07
N ALA A 147 -2.16 -12.50 -20.69
CA ALA A 147 -2.39 -13.38 -19.55
C ALA A 147 -2.22 -12.64 -18.22
N PHE A 148 -1.23 -11.72 -18.13
CA PHE A 148 -1.09 -10.84 -16.96
C PHE A 148 -2.39 -10.06 -16.67
N ARG A 149 -2.95 -9.41 -17.69
CA ARG A 149 -4.20 -8.65 -17.57
C ARG A 149 -5.40 -9.54 -17.24
N ALA A 150 -5.44 -10.77 -17.77
CA ALA A 150 -6.49 -11.72 -17.44
C ALA A 150 -6.44 -12.14 -15.95
N ILE A 151 -5.25 -12.42 -15.41
CA ILE A 151 -5.03 -12.71 -13.99
C ILE A 151 -5.45 -11.51 -13.14
N GLU A 152 -4.95 -10.33 -13.48
CA GLU A 152 -5.22 -9.07 -12.78
C GLU A 152 -6.72 -8.75 -12.75
N SER A 153 -7.39 -8.81 -13.91
CA SER A 153 -8.81 -8.50 -14.06
C SER A 153 -9.69 -9.48 -13.29
N PHE A 154 -9.39 -10.79 -13.39
CA PHE A 154 -10.12 -11.81 -12.65
C PHE A 154 -10.00 -11.58 -11.14
N TRP A 155 -8.79 -11.40 -10.63
CA TRP A 155 -8.56 -11.15 -9.21
C TRP A 155 -9.24 -9.88 -8.70
N LYS A 156 -9.10 -8.75 -9.41
CA LYS A 156 -9.78 -7.48 -9.06
C LYS A 156 -11.30 -7.60 -9.02
N THR A 157 -11.87 -8.50 -9.81
CA THR A 157 -13.31 -8.77 -9.82
C THR A 157 -13.70 -9.70 -8.67
N TYR A 158 -12.98 -10.81 -8.52
CA TYR A 158 -13.28 -11.84 -7.53
C TYR A 158 -13.05 -11.38 -6.09
N ARG A 159 -12.08 -10.50 -5.84
CA ARG A 159 -11.79 -9.97 -4.49
C ARG A 159 -12.95 -9.22 -3.84
N LYS A 160 -13.91 -8.74 -4.65
CA LYS A 160 -15.16 -8.13 -4.16
C LYS A 160 -16.10 -9.16 -3.51
N LEU A 161 -15.91 -10.44 -3.82
CA LEU A 161 -16.72 -11.57 -3.34
C LEU A 161 -16.00 -12.37 -2.25
N ASP A 162 -14.68 -12.50 -2.37
CA ASP A 162 -13.80 -13.23 -1.45
C ASP A 162 -12.34 -12.74 -1.60
N GLN A 163 -11.78 -12.22 -0.50
CA GLN A 163 -10.44 -11.62 -0.45
C GLN A 163 -9.32 -12.65 -0.21
N THR A 164 -9.63 -13.94 -0.08
CA THR A 164 -8.67 -15.02 0.21
C THR A 164 -7.50 -15.08 -0.80
N LEU A 165 -7.72 -14.61 -2.04
CA LEU A 165 -6.73 -14.63 -3.12
C LEU A 165 -5.66 -13.53 -2.99
N ASP A 166 -5.91 -12.45 -2.25
CA ASP A 166 -5.07 -11.24 -2.23
C ASP A 166 -3.63 -11.55 -1.80
N ARG A 167 -3.45 -12.49 -0.86
CA ARG A 167 -2.15 -12.92 -0.33
C ARG A 167 -1.24 -13.52 -1.40
N TYR A 168 -1.79 -14.25 -2.37
CA TYR A 168 -1.01 -15.01 -3.34
C TYR A 168 -0.95 -14.34 -4.71
N VAL A 169 -2.05 -13.73 -5.16
CA VAL A 169 -2.11 -13.16 -6.50
C VAL A 169 -1.17 -11.96 -6.66
N ARG A 170 -0.99 -11.14 -5.62
CA ARG A 170 -0.07 -9.99 -5.68
C ARG A 170 1.38 -10.44 -5.98
N PRO A 171 1.99 -11.36 -5.20
CA PRO A 171 3.28 -11.95 -5.56
C PRO A 171 3.29 -12.61 -6.95
N TRP A 172 2.24 -13.35 -7.32
CA TRP A 172 2.19 -14.02 -8.62
C TRP A 172 2.17 -13.05 -9.80
N LEU A 173 1.54 -11.88 -9.67
CA LEU A 173 1.60 -10.85 -10.72
C LEU A 173 3.02 -10.32 -10.89
N VAL A 174 3.75 -10.09 -9.79
CA VAL A 174 5.17 -9.72 -9.85
C VAL A 174 5.98 -10.82 -10.52
N ASP A 175 5.85 -12.07 -10.07
CA ASP A 175 6.54 -13.22 -10.66
C ASP A 175 6.20 -13.39 -12.14
N TYR A 176 4.94 -13.16 -12.54
CA TYR A 176 4.51 -13.28 -13.93
C TYR A 176 5.20 -12.25 -14.83
N ALA A 177 5.27 -11.00 -14.39
CA ALA A 177 5.98 -9.96 -15.13
C ALA A 177 7.48 -10.26 -15.24
N VAL A 178 8.10 -10.71 -14.15
CA VAL A 178 9.52 -11.08 -14.11
C VAL A 178 9.81 -12.28 -15.01
N TYR A 179 8.99 -13.34 -14.92
CA TYR A 179 9.19 -14.59 -15.67
C TYR A 179 8.96 -14.40 -17.17
N HIS A 180 8.09 -13.48 -17.58
CA HIS A 180 7.78 -13.24 -18.99
C HIS A 180 8.44 -11.99 -19.58
N ASP A 181 9.37 -11.35 -18.86
CA ASP A 181 10.07 -10.13 -19.28
C ASP A 181 9.11 -9.01 -19.73
N LEU A 182 8.07 -8.76 -18.93
CA LEU A 182 7.07 -7.72 -19.20
C LEU A 182 7.52 -6.34 -18.73
N ASP A 183 6.79 -5.29 -19.09
CA ASP A 183 7.07 -3.94 -18.59
C ASP A 183 7.02 -3.90 -17.05
N PRO A 184 8.11 -3.46 -16.37
CA PRO A 184 8.13 -3.27 -14.92
C PRO A 184 6.97 -2.47 -14.36
N ALA A 185 6.43 -1.50 -15.13
CA ALA A 185 5.28 -0.69 -14.72
C ALA A 185 4.04 -1.54 -14.38
N LEU A 186 3.90 -2.74 -14.96
CA LEU A 186 2.82 -3.67 -14.64
C LEU A 186 2.95 -4.27 -13.23
N ALA A 187 4.19 -4.54 -12.79
CA ALA A 187 4.47 -5.21 -11.52
C ALA A 187 4.69 -4.25 -10.35
N LEU A 188 5.12 -3.00 -10.60
CA LEU A 188 5.40 -2.01 -9.56
C LEU A 188 4.25 -1.84 -8.52
N PRO A 189 2.96 -1.81 -8.90
CA PRO A 189 1.86 -1.69 -7.94
C PRO A 189 1.74 -2.86 -6.95
N TYR A 190 2.37 -4.00 -7.25
CA TYR A 190 2.24 -5.24 -6.49
C TYR A 190 3.52 -5.62 -5.73
N ALA A 191 4.61 -4.89 -5.94
CA ALA A 191 5.94 -5.25 -5.47
C ALA A 191 6.39 -4.49 -4.21
N ASP A 192 5.49 -3.84 -3.48
CA ASP A 192 5.80 -3.08 -2.27
C ASP A 192 7.03 -2.16 -2.43
N VAL A 193 6.98 -1.36 -3.50
CA VAL A 193 8.11 -0.51 -3.93
C VAL A 193 8.22 0.75 -3.05
N ALA A 194 7.16 1.07 -2.29
CA ALA A 194 7.13 2.22 -1.40
C ALA A 194 8.14 2.05 -0.25
N HIS A 195 8.06 0.92 0.46
CA HIS A 195 9.01 0.54 1.51
C HIS A 195 10.45 0.58 1.00
N ASP A 196 10.71 -0.13 -0.09
CA ASP A 196 12.02 -0.20 -0.73
C ASP A 196 12.59 1.19 -1.10
N ARG A 197 11.77 2.08 -1.68
CA ARG A 197 12.18 3.45 -2.03
C ARG A 197 12.48 4.28 -0.80
N ALA A 198 11.67 4.15 0.26
CA ALA A 198 11.91 4.85 1.51
C ALA A 198 13.26 4.44 2.12
N VAL A 199 13.59 3.14 2.11
CA VAL A 199 14.89 2.69 2.62
C VAL A 199 16.05 3.28 1.80
N ASP A 200 15.90 3.41 0.49
CA ASP A 200 16.92 4.05 -0.37
C ASP A 200 17.11 5.54 -0.08
N VAL A 201 16.03 6.25 0.29
CA VAL A 201 16.13 7.63 0.77
C VAL A 201 16.95 7.68 2.06
N LEU A 202 16.71 6.75 3.00
CA LEU A 202 17.47 6.65 4.25
C LEU A 202 18.94 6.32 4.00
N GLU A 203 19.29 5.42 3.08
CA GLU A 203 20.68 5.11 2.72
C GLU A 203 21.41 6.34 2.16
N ARG A 204 20.74 7.09 1.26
CA ARG A 204 21.29 8.32 0.68
C ARG A 204 21.45 9.40 1.75
N ALA A 205 20.48 9.54 2.65
CA ALA A 205 20.57 10.47 3.79
C ALA A 205 21.71 10.08 4.75
N GLN A 206 21.85 8.79 5.07
CA GLN A 206 22.94 8.27 5.89
C GLN A 206 24.31 8.59 5.27
N SER A 207 24.46 8.34 3.97
CA SER A 207 25.69 8.62 3.24
C SER A 207 26.06 10.11 3.29
N ARG A 208 25.07 11.00 3.13
CA ARG A 208 25.25 12.46 3.27
C ARG A 208 25.62 12.86 4.71
N ALA A 209 24.96 12.30 5.72
CA ALA A 209 25.21 12.60 7.12
C ALA A 209 26.64 12.21 7.56
N LEU A 210 27.16 11.10 7.02
CA LEU A 210 28.54 10.66 7.23
C LEU A 210 29.54 11.53 6.47
N ALA A 211 29.25 11.91 5.22
CA ALA A 211 30.12 12.79 4.44
C ALA A 211 30.25 14.20 5.04
N GLN A 212 29.19 14.69 5.69
CA GLN A 212 29.16 15.99 6.39
C GLN A 212 29.64 15.90 7.85
N ALA A 213 30.05 14.72 8.33
CA ALA A 213 30.46 14.57 9.72
C ALA A 213 31.77 15.34 9.99
N PRO A 214 31.83 16.17 11.04
CA PRO A 214 33.05 16.89 11.38
C PRO A 214 34.15 15.90 11.77
N ALA A 215 35.41 16.26 11.48
CA ALA A 215 36.56 15.44 11.85
C ALA A 215 36.59 15.16 13.37
N ARG A 216 37.02 13.95 13.74
CA ARG A 216 37.03 13.47 15.12
C ARG A 216 37.89 14.42 15.99
N GLY A 217 37.26 15.10 16.95
CA GLY A 217 37.93 16.07 17.84
C GLY A 217 37.77 17.54 17.43
N SER A 218 37.11 17.85 16.31
CA SER A 218 36.75 19.23 15.97
C SER A 218 35.65 19.77 16.90
N ARG A 219 35.70 21.08 17.19
CA ARG A 219 34.60 21.78 17.88
C ARG A 219 33.37 21.66 16.98
N ARG A 220 32.32 21.04 17.50
CA ARG A 220 31.07 20.85 16.76
C ARG A 220 30.46 22.21 16.47
N GLU A 221 30.53 22.64 15.21
CA GLU A 221 29.76 23.81 14.78
C GLU A 221 28.27 23.46 14.80
N PRO A 222 27.39 24.41 15.22
CA PRO A 222 25.96 24.22 15.15
C PRO A 222 25.54 23.87 13.72
N ARG A 223 24.67 22.87 13.58
CA ARG A 223 24.13 22.52 12.26
C ARG A 223 23.33 23.72 11.74
N PRO A 224 23.50 24.13 10.47
CA PRO A 224 22.55 25.06 9.88
C PRO A 224 21.21 24.34 9.66
N TYR A 225 20.13 25.01 10.03
CA TYR A 225 18.75 24.55 9.81
C TYR A 225 18.11 25.35 8.66
N GLY A 226 17.13 24.77 7.96
CA GLY A 226 16.38 25.44 6.90
C GLY A 226 17.11 25.58 5.55
N GLN A 227 18.14 24.77 5.27
CA GLN A 227 18.91 24.87 4.02
C GLN A 227 18.35 24.06 2.84
N ASP A 228 17.93 22.82 3.08
CA ASP A 228 17.49 21.88 2.03
C ASP A 228 16.12 21.27 2.39
N ILE A 229 15.10 22.13 2.40
CA ILE A 229 13.73 21.79 2.82
C ILE A 229 13.21 20.58 2.04
N SER A 230 13.40 20.54 0.71
CA SER A 230 12.93 19.44 -0.14
C SER A 230 13.60 18.10 0.16
N SER A 231 14.90 18.09 0.49
CA SER A 231 15.55 16.87 0.96
C SER A 231 15.02 16.42 2.31
N ASP A 232 14.81 17.37 3.22
CA ASP A 232 14.44 17.08 4.59
C ASP A 232 12.98 16.62 4.69
N GLU A 233 12.10 17.15 3.84
CA GLU A 233 10.74 16.64 3.62
C GLU A 233 10.75 15.20 3.11
N ARG A 234 11.52 14.91 2.05
CA ARG A 234 11.66 13.54 1.53
C ARG A 234 12.20 12.56 2.56
N LEU A 235 13.12 13.00 3.42
CA LEU A 235 13.61 12.17 4.51
C LEU A 235 12.52 11.93 5.56
N LEU A 236 11.77 12.96 5.95
CA LEU A 236 10.68 12.84 6.91
C LEU A 236 9.60 11.88 6.39
N GLU A 237 9.17 12.01 5.13
CA GLU A 237 8.23 11.10 4.47
C GLU A 237 8.73 9.65 4.48
N ALA A 238 10.00 9.44 4.16
CA ALA A 238 10.60 8.11 4.16
C ALA A 238 10.71 7.51 5.59
N LEU A 239 11.02 8.34 6.59
CA LEU A 239 11.03 7.91 8.00
C LEU A 239 9.62 7.55 8.49
N ASP A 240 8.61 8.35 8.12
CA ASP A 240 7.20 8.12 8.45
C ASP A 240 6.66 6.82 7.81
N GLU A 241 7.04 6.56 6.55
CA GLU A 241 6.63 5.34 5.84
C GLU A 241 7.18 4.07 6.47
N LEU A 242 8.43 4.14 6.94
CA LEU A 242 9.15 3.00 7.52
C LEU A 242 8.95 2.84 9.03
N SER A 243 8.28 3.79 9.68
CA SER A 243 8.11 3.83 11.12
C SER A 243 6.75 3.29 11.54
N THR A 244 6.70 2.55 12.64
CA THR A 244 5.42 2.19 13.27
C THR A 244 4.66 3.39 13.83
N HIS A 245 5.40 4.43 14.27
CA HIS A 245 4.86 5.70 14.74
C HIS A 245 4.83 6.73 13.60
N ARG A 246 3.63 7.22 13.24
CA ARG A 246 3.42 8.13 12.10
C ARG A 246 3.59 9.60 12.51
N LEU A 247 4.83 10.01 12.68
CA LEU A 247 5.18 11.38 13.10
C LEU A 247 4.64 12.46 12.16
N ALA A 248 4.59 12.23 10.85
CA ALA A 248 4.11 13.23 9.90
C ALA A 248 2.59 13.46 10.01
N GLN A 249 1.86 12.51 10.61
CA GLN A 249 0.43 12.62 10.86
C GLN A 249 0.12 13.25 12.24
N SER A 250 1.13 13.51 13.06
CA SER A 250 0.93 14.04 14.41
C SER A 250 0.52 15.51 14.42
N ARG A 251 -0.18 15.92 15.48
CA ARG A 251 -0.61 17.32 15.66
C ARG A 251 0.56 18.30 15.69
N LEU A 252 1.65 17.88 16.33
CA LEU A 252 2.86 18.68 16.39
C LEU A 252 3.42 18.95 14.99
N CYS A 253 3.37 17.98 14.08
CA CYS A 253 3.83 18.18 12.71
C CYS A 253 2.94 19.15 11.93
N ARG A 254 1.64 19.22 12.23
CA ARG A 254 0.73 20.21 11.64
C ARG A 254 1.01 21.63 12.14
N ASP A 255 1.21 21.79 13.44
CA ASP A 255 1.35 23.10 14.07
C ASP A 255 2.78 23.66 13.94
N GLU A 256 3.79 22.79 14.01
CA GLU A 256 5.21 23.13 13.98
C GLU A 256 5.99 22.27 12.95
N PRO A 257 5.62 22.30 11.64
CA PRO A 257 6.18 21.42 10.62
C PRO A 257 7.70 21.58 10.46
N ASP A 258 8.19 22.81 10.56
CA ASP A 258 9.62 23.12 10.44
C ASP A 258 10.41 22.53 11.61
N ALA A 259 9.89 22.62 12.83
CA ALA A 259 10.55 22.08 14.01
C ALA A 259 10.63 20.55 13.94
N VAL A 260 9.52 19.89 13.60
CA VAL A 260 9.48 18.43 13.46
C VAL A 260 10.45 17.97 12.38
N ARG A 261 10.43 18.57 11.19
CA ARG A 261 11.31 18.21 10.08
C ARG A 261 12.79 18.36 10.43
N GLU A 262 13.18 19.52 10.95
CA GLU A 262 14.57 19.87 11.23
C GLU A 262 15.18 19.02 12.36
N VAL A 263 14.43 18.87 13.46
CA VAL A 263 14.84 18.05 14.62
C VAL A 263 14.91 16.58 14.23
N THR A 264 13.92 16.07 13.49
CA THR A 264 13.91 14.67 13.03
C THR A 264 15.12 14.38 12.14
N ARG A 265 15.45 15.25 11.18
CA ARG A 265 16.68 15.12 10.39
C ARG A 265 17.93 15.11 11.28
N GLY A 266 17.96 15.98 12.29
CA GLY A 266 19.12 16.13 13.17
C GLY A 266 19.34 14.91 14.05
N VAL A 267 18.25 14.34 14.56
CA VAL A 267 18.26 13.10 15.32
C VAL A 267 18.67 11.93 14.45
N PHE A 268 18.16 11.83 13.21
CA PHE A 268 18.61 10.83 12.24
C PHE A 268 20.13 10.94 11.99
N ASP A 269 20.65 12.12 11.68
CA ASP A 269 22.08 12.35 11.46
C ASP A 269 22.93 11.97 12.69
N ARG A 270 22.44 12.20 13.91
CA ARG A 270 23.12 11.79 15.14
C ARG A 270 23.10 10.29 15.34
N LEU A 271 21.98 9.63 15.06
CA LEU A 271 21.86 8.17 15.13
C LEU A 271 22.80 7.51 14.13
N VAL A 272 22.86 8.01 12.89
CA VAL A 272 23.82 7.55 11.87
C VAL A 272 25.26 7.57 12.41
N ARG A 273 25.69 8.71 12.97
CA ARG A 273 27.05 8.84 13.54
C ARG A 273 27.27 7.95 14.75
N HIS A 274 26.25 7.75 15.58
CA HIS A 274 26.32 6.87 16.74
C HIS A 274 26.54 5.40 16.33
N TYR A 275 25.85 4.92 15.29
CA TYR A 275 25.99 3.53 14.83
C TYR A 275 27.31 3.33 14.09
N HIS A 276 27.71 4.27 13.24
CA HIS A 276 28.98 4.19 12.52
C HIS A 276 30.20 4.15 13.46
N GLY A 277 30.15 4.87 14.60
CA GLY A 277 31.29 4.95 15.52
C GLY A 277 31.46 3.76 16.47
N GLY A 278 30.43 2.91 16.64
CA GLY A 278 30.39 1.95 17.75
C GLY A 278 29.73 0.60 17.44
N ARG A 279 29.31 0.32 16.20
CA ARG A 279 28.64 -0.93 15.83
C ARG A 279 29.21 -1.54 14.56
N SER A 280 28.99 -2.85 14.40
CA SER A 280 29.40 -3.62 13.21
C SER A 280 28.53 -3.36 11.98
N GLN A 281 27.32 -2.82 12.18
CA GLN A 281 26.36 -2.48 11.14
C GLN A 281 26.03 -1.00 11.23
N ASP A 282 25.79 -0.37 10.07
CA ASP A 282 25.29 0.99 10.02
C ASP A 282 23.81 1.09 10.48
N LEU A 283 23.25 2.30 10.52
CA LEU A 283 21.91 2.51 11.06
C LEU A 283 20.86 1.81 10.18
N VAL A 284 20.92 2.03 8.86
CA VAL A 284 19.92 1.50 7.93
C VAL A 284 20.00 -0.02 7.84
N GLU A 285 21.20 -0.60 7.78
CA GLU A 285 21.41 -2.05 7.81
C GLU A 285 20.94 -2.66 9.13
N SER A 286 21.16 -1.98 10.25
CA SER A 286 20.66 -2.45 11.54
C SER A 286 19.13 -2.42 11.67
N LEU A 287 18.43 -1.61 10.87
CA LEU A 287 16.97 -1.50 10.88
C LEU A 287 16.31 -2.41 9.85
N PHE A 288 16.87 -2.52 8.64
CA PHE A 288 16.26 -3.12 7.46
C PHE A 288 17.14 -4.21 6.81
N GLY A 289 18.16 -4.70 7.52
CA GLY A 289 19.08 -5.73 7.03
C GLY A 289 19.99 -5.26 5.88
N ALA A 290 20.72 -6.18 5.26
CA ALA A 290 21.55 -5.89 4.10
C ALA A 290 20.86 -6.31 2.79
N ARG A 291 21.11 -5.57 1.70
CA ARG A 291 20.75 -6.03 0.34
C ARG A 291 21.56 -7.27 0.00
N ARG A 292 20.88 -8.36 -0.34
CA ARG A 292 21.54 -9.61 -0.74
C ARG A 292 20.71 -10.38 -1.76
N ALA A 293 21.38 -11.12 -2.63
CA ALA A 293 20.74 -12.09 -3.51
C ALA A 293 20.33 -13.32 -2.69
N MET A 294 19.06 -13.68 -2.73
CA MET A 294 18.53 -14.92 -2.15
C MET A 294 17.86 -15.76 -3.24
N PRO A 295 17.85 -17.11 -3.12
CA PRO A 295 17.05 -17.96 -4.00
C PRO A 295 15.59 -17.52 -4.02
N HIS A 296 15.00 -17.40 -5.21
CA HIS A 296 13.62 -16.99 -5.40
C HIS A 296 12.85 -18.09 -6.13
N LEU A 297 11.76 -18.58 -5.52
CA LEU A 297 10.90 -19.58 -6.15
C LEU A 297 9.79 -18.87 -6.93
N MET A 298 9.87 -18.89 -8.25
CA MET A 298 8.83 -18.31 -9.12
C MET A 298 7.48 -19.01 -8.89
N PHE A 299 6.44 -18.19 -8.73
CA PHE A 299 5.07 -18.59 -8.47
C PHE A 299 4.95 -19.47 -7.21
N ALA A 300 5.62 -19.06 -6.14
CA ALA A 300 5.56 -19.76 -4.85
C ALA A 300 4.09 -20.02 -4.44
N SER A 301 3.80 -21.26 -4.04
CA SER A 301 2.46 -21.74 -3.71
C SER A 301 1.45 -21.84 -4.86
N ALA A 302 1.89 -21.72 -6.12
CA ALA A 302 1.07 -22.02 -7.30
C ALA A 302 1.41 -23.40 -7.89
N VAL A 303 0.43 -24.02 -8.55
CA VAL A 303 0.68 -25.18 -9.41
C VAL A 303 1.20 -24.66 -10.75
N PHE A 304 2.53 -24.63 -10.90
CA PHE A 304 3.20 -24.12 -12.09
C PHE A 304 4.16 -25.14 -12.68
N TYR A 305 4.15 -25.28 -14.02
CA TYR A 305 5.08 -26.14 -14.74
C TYR A 305 5.73 -25.38 -15.91
N PRO A 306 7.02 -25.04 -15.82
CA PRO A 306 7.71 -24.22 -16.82
C PRO A 306 7.97 -24.94 -18.16
N GLY A 307 7.74 -26.26 -18.24
CA GLY A 307 8.00 -27.07 -19.44
C GLY A 307 9.47 -27.37 -19.73
N GLY A 308 10.38 -26.46 -19.36
CA GLY A 308 11.82 -26.57 -19.51
C GLY A 308 12.56 -25.57 -18.64
N ARG A 309 13.87 -25.42 -18.88
CA ARG A 309 14.67 -24.40 -18.19
C ARG A 309 14.36 -23.02 -18.76
N HIS A 310 14.17 -22.05 -17.88
CA HIS A 310 14.06 -20.66 -18.28
C HIS A 310 15.41 -20.17 -18.84
N PRO A 311 15.42 -19.36 -19.92
CA PRO A 311 16.65 -18.73 -20.41
C PRO A 311 17.27 -17.79 -19.37
N ASP A 312 18.58 -17.61 -19.43
CA ASP A 312 19.26 -16.67 -18.53
C ASP A 312 18.80 -15.24 -18.82
N CYS A 313 18.46 -14.50 -17.77
CA CYS A 313 17.99 -13.13 -17.88
C CYS A 313 18.24 -12.34 -16.58
N VAL A 314 18.18 -11.01 -16.70
CA VAL A 314 18.22 -10.09 -15.57
C VAL A 314 17.06 -9.12 -15.73
N TYR A 315 16.16 -9.13 -14.76
CA TYR A 315 14.98 -8.29 -14.72
C TYR A 315 15.09 -7.30 -13.57
N ARG A 316 14.97 -5.99 -13.87
CA ARG A 316 15.04 -4.93 -12.86
C ARG A 316 13.64 -4.41 -12.57
N LEU A 317 13.23 -4.52 -11.31
CA LEU A 317 11.95 -4.02 -10.84
C LEU A 317 12.19 -2.81 -9.94
N GLY A 318 12.02 -1.62 -10.53
CA GLY A 318 12.38 -0.37 -9.87
C GLY A 318 13.89 -0.23 -9.64
N GLU A 319 14.27 0.54 -8.62
CA GLU A 319 15.68 0.77 -8.24
C GLU A 319 16.20 -0.26 -7.20
N THR A 320 15.29 -1.07 -6.66
CA THR A 320 15.52 -1.77 -5.39
C THR A 320 15.58 -3.29 -5.53
N ARG A 321 14.93 -3.84 -6.56
CA ARG A 321 14.85 -5.29 -6.79
C ARG A 321 15.43 -5.68 -8.13
N VAL A 322 16.31 -6.68 -8.09
CA VAL A 322 16.88 -7.29 -9.29
C VAL A 322 16.65 -8.79 -9.21
N TYR A 323 15.90 -9.31 -10.18
CA TYR A 323 15.72 -10.74 -10.37
C TYR A 323 16.69 -11.23 -11.43
N GLU A 324 17.37 -12.32 -11.14
CA GLU A 324 18.34 -12.92 -12.04
C GLU A 324 18.08 -14.42 -12.16
N CYS A 325 17.97 -14.89 -13.41
CA CYS A 325 17.91 -16.31 -13.73
C CYS A 325 19.25 -16.75 -14.33
N ARG A 326 19.87 -17.77 -13.73
CA ARG A 326 21.06 -18.44 -14.29
C ARG A 326 20.87 -19.95 -14.28
N GLY A 327 20.96 -20.57 -15.45
CA GLY A 327 20.78 -22.02 -15.62
C GLY A 327 19.40 -22.53 -15.19
N GLY A 328 18.37 -21.66 -15.22
CA GLY A 328 17.01 -21.95 -14.73
C GLY A 328 16.81 -21.78 -13.22
N ILE A 329 17.82 -21.29 -12.47
CA ILE A 329 17.71 -20.98 -11.05
C ILE A 329 17.53 -19.48 -10.88
N TRP A 330 16.47 -19.09 -10.17
CA TRP A 330 16.13 -17.70 -9.93
C TRP A 330 16.68 -17.21 -8.58
N THR A 331 17.17 -15.98 -8.58
CA THR A 331 17.56 -15.25 -7.38
C THR A 331 16.94 -13.86 -7.41
N CYS A 332 16.63 -13.32 -6.23
CA CYS A 332 16.17 -11.95 -6.06
C CYS A 332 17.14 -11.21 -5.14
N THR A 333 17.72 -10.12 -5.66
CA THR A 333 18.49 -9.16 -4.89
C THR A 333 17.55 -8.07 -4.42
N ALA A 334 17.29 -8.05 -3.11
CA ALA A 334 16.43 -7.08 -2.43
C ALA A 334 16.87 -6.96 -0.96
N ARG A 335 16.23 -6.08 -0.21
CA ARG A 335 16.26 -6.08 1.26
C ARG A 335 15.26 -7.15 1.71
N HIS A 336 15.74 -8.15 2.45
CA HIS A 336 14.92 -9.28 2.93
C HIS A 336 14.49 -9.02 4.38
N ASP A 337 13.98 -7.82 4.63
CA ASP A 337 13.48 -7.35 5.93
C ASP A 337 11.99 -7.65 6.15
N GLY A 338 11.34 -8.24 5.15
CA GLY A 338 9.93 -8.58 5.19
C GLY A 338 9.00 -7.46 4.73
N GLY A 339 9.52 -6.29 4.30
CA GLY A 339 8.69 -5.15 3.88
C GLY A 339 7.91 -4.50 5.02
N GLY A 340 8.25 -4.80 6.27
CA GLY A 340 7.55 -4.30 7.44
C GLY A 340 8.11 -2.97 7.96
N ARG A 341 7.26 -2.21 8.65
CA ARG A 341 7.65 -1.02 9.41
C ARG A 341 8.55 -1.40 10.60
N SER A 342 9.48 -0.52 10.96
CA SER A 342 10.44 -0.74 12.03
C SER A 342 9.96 -0.14 13.35
N ALA A 343 9.67 -1.00 14.32
CA ALA A 343 9.33 -0.60 15.68
C ALA A 343 10.43 0.20 16.38
N ARG A 344 11.68 -0.16 16.11
CA ARG A 344 12.85 0.55 16.63
C ARG A 344 12.96 1.96 16.06
N LEU A 345 12.59 2.14 14.80
CA LEU A 345 12.47 3.47 14.20
C LEU A 345 11.30 4.23 14.80
N GLY A 346 10.15 3.57 15.00
CA GLY A 346 8.99 4.15 15.67
C GLY A 346 9.28 4.65 17.08
N GLN A 347 10.03 3.90 17.87
CA GLN A 347 10.50 4.35 19.18
C GLN A 347 11.34 5.63 19.08
N ALA A 348 12.24 5.71 18.08
CA ALA A 348 13.06 6.90 17.88
C ALA A 348 12.22 8.12 17.49
N LEU A 349 11.25 7.97 16.57
CA LEU A 349 10.39 9.08 16.15
C LEU A 349 9.42 9.52 17.26
N ARG A 350 8.85 8.57 18.03
CA ARG A 350 7.99 8.92 19.18
C ARG A 350 8.77 9.66 20.27
N ALA A 351 10.04 9.29 20.50
CA ALA A 351 10.91 10.02 21.42
C ALA A 351 11.17 11.46 20.94
N VAL A 352 11.34 11.66 19.63
CA VAL A 352 11.42 13.00 19.02
C VAL A 352 10.14 13.78 19.27
N ASP A 353 8.97 13.21 18.95
CA ASP A 353 7.68 13.86 19.13
C ASP A 353 7.49 14.31 20.58
N ARG A 354 7.55 13.35 21.52
CA ARG A 354 7.34 13.62 22.95
C ARG A 354 8.28 14.70 23.48
N GLN A 355 9.58 14.53 23.27
CA GLN A 355 10.56 15.47 23.85
C GLN A 355 10.48 16.85 23.19
N LEU A 356 10.06 16.93 21.93
CA LEU A 356 9.84 18.21 21.27
C LEU A 356 8.56 18.89 21.78
N ARG A 357 7.48 18.15 22.04
CA ARG A 357 6.29 18.65 22.74
C ARG A 357 6.64 19.21 24.11
N ASP A 358 7.42 18.46 24.89
CA ASP A 358 7.87 18.88 26.22
C ASP A 358 8.71 20.17 26.15
N ALA A 359 9.61 20.28 25.17
CA ALA A 359 10.50 21.44 25.03
C ALA A 359 9.81 22.70 24.49
N LEU A 360 8.68 22.54 23.78
CA LEU A 360 7.87 23.63 23.25
C LEU A 360 6.70 24.01 24.18
N ASP A 361 6.54 23.33 25.32
CA ASP A 361 5.38 23.46 26.23
C ASP A 361 4.05 23.24 25.48
N TYR A 362 4.01 22.21 24.62
CA TYR A 362 2.90 21.93 23.73
C TYR A 362 1.67 21.37 24.49
N PRO A 363 0.43 21.83 24.22
CA PRO A 363 -0.75 21.50 25.03
C PRO A 363 -1.14 20.01 25.14
N HIS A 364 -0.63 19.14 24.26
CA HIS A 364 -0.97 17.71 24.21
C HIS A 364 0.28 16.82 24.42
N PRO A 365 0.81 16.71 25.64
CA PRO A 365 2.02 15.94 25.91
C PRO A 365 1.78 14.43 25.75
N LEU A 366 2.81 13.69 25.35
CA LEU A 366 2.77 12.23 25.22
C LEU A 366 3.34 11.55 26.46
N LYS A 367 2.82 10.38 26.84
CA LYS A 367 3.31 9.65 28.02
C LYS A 367 4.74 9.14 27.80
N GLU A 368 5.55 9.13 28.87
CA GLU A 368 6.86 8.49 28.83
C GLU A 368 6.70 6.98 28.64
N ARG A 369 7.34 6.46 27.59
CA ARG A 369 7.63 5.03 27.43
C ARG A 369 9.11 4.86 27.71
N GLY A 370 9.52 3.75 28.31
CA GLY A 370 10.88 3.51 28.82
C GLY A 370 11.98 3.54 27.75
N ASP A 371 12.24 4.71 27.16
CA ASP A 371 13.15 4.91 26.04
C ASP A 371 14.60 4.78 26.51
N PRO A 372 15.48 4.16 25.71
CA PRO A 372 16.88 4.02 26.08
C PRO A 372 17.53 5.38 26.37
N LYS A 373 18.30 5.47 27.46
CA LYS A 373 18.98 6.72 27.88
C LYS A 373 19.85 7.35 26.78
N TYR A 374 20.47 6.53 25.93
CA TYR A 374 21.29 7.05 24.83
C TYR A 374 20.45 7.80 23.79
N LEU A 375 19.22 7.33 23.52
CA LEU A 375 18.28 7.91 22.58
C LEU A 375 17.73 9.21 23.13
N THR A 376 17.22 9.21 24.36
CA THR A 376 16.65 10.41 25.00
C THR A 376 17.66 11.55 25.13
N GLN A 377 18.92 11.23 25.47
CA GLN A 377 20.01 12.22 25.51
C GLN A 377 20.38 12.75 24.13
N LEU A 378 20.30 11.91 23.10
CA LEU A 378 20.63 12.30 21.73
C LEU A 378 19.58 13.26 21.18
N VAL A 379 18.30 12.95 21.41
CA VAL A 379 17.14 13.78 21.03
C VAL A 379 17.16 15.11 21.79
N ASP A 380 17.30 15.08 23.12
CA ASP A 380 17.36 16.29 23.96
C ASP A 380 18.47 17.26 23.49
N ARG A 381 19.65 16.74 23.14
CA ARG A 381 20.73 17.56 22.61
C ARG A 381 20.39 18.19 21.26
N GLU A 382 19.71 17.48 20.36
CA GLU A 382 19.30 18.05 19.06
C GLU A 382 18.24 19.13 19.22
N ILE A 383 17.24 18.89 20.09
CA ILE A 383 16.19 19.87 20.37
C ILE A 383 16.79 21.15 20.95
N LYS A 384 17.73 21.04 21.90
CA LYS A 384 18.45 22.19 22.45
C LYS A 384 19.21 22.98 21.40
N ASP A 385 19.93 22.28 20.53
CA ASP A 385 20.68 22.92 19.44
C ASP A 385 19.74 23.64 18.45
N TYR A 386 18.59 23.03 18.12
CA TYR A 386 17.56 23.62 17.26
C TYR A 386 16.90 24.85 17.89
N LEU A 387 16.46 24.77 19.15
CA LEU A 387 15.82 25.90 19.84
C LEU A 387 16.79 27.08 20.04
N ALA A 388 18.07 26.80 20.34
CA ALA A 388 19.10 27.81 20.41
C ALA A 388 19.30 28.51 19.06
N TRP A 389 19.32 27.74 17.96
CA TRP A 389 19.37 28.29 16.61
C TRP A 389 18.12 29.11 16.28
N ARG A 390 16.92 28.59 16.54
CA ARG A 390 15.63 29.27 16.30
C ARG A 390 15.55 30.60 17.03
N SER A 391 16.04 30.64 18.27
CA SER A 391 16.12 31.88 19.05
C SER A 391 17.13 32.87 18.46
N ALA A 392 18.33 32.40 18.08
CA ALA A 392 19.38 33.25 17.50
C ALA A 392 19.02 33.81 16.10
N HIS A 393 18.17 33.11 15.36
CA HIS A 393 17.72 33.48 14.01
C HIS A 393 16.27 34.00 14.00
N ALA A 394 15.70 34.29 15.17
CA ALA A 394 14.39 34.91 15.25
C ALA A 394 14.45 36.30 14.59
N PRO A 395 13.44 36.69 13.79
CA PRO A 395 13.42 37.99 13.15
C PRO A 395 13.51 39.08 14.23
N VAL A 396 14.50 39.97 14.10
CA VAL A 396 14.67 41.10 15.01
C VAL A 396 13.42 41.97 14.90
N ARG A 397 12.59 41.98 15.94
CA ARG A 397 11.48 42.92 16.06
C ARG A 397 12.06 44.30 16.32
N VAL A 398 12.15 45.13 15.28
CA VAL A 398 12.53 46.54 15.41
C VAL A 398 11.26 47.32 15.75
N GLU A 399 11.03 47.55 17.04
CA GLU A 399 10.03 48.52 17.49
C GLU A 399 10.55 49.94 17.25
N ILE A 400 10.02 50.61 16.23
CA ILE A 400 10.32 52.01 15.94
C ILE A 400 9.42 52.88 16.81
N ASP A 401 10.01 53.60 17.75
CA ASP A 401 9.32 54.61 18.56
C ASP A 401 8.96 55.83 17.69
N LEU A 402 7.72 55.85 17.21
CA LEU A 402 7.18 56.94 16.37
C LEU A 402 7.06 58.27 17.14
N GLY A 403 7.07 58.26 18.48
CA GLY A 403 7.03 59.48 19.30
C GLY A 403 8.27 60.35 19.15
N LYS A 404 9.41 59.75 18.75
CA LYS A 404 10.66 60.46 18.48
C LYS A 404 10.70 61.09 17.09
N LEU A 405 9.83 60.69 16.17
CA LEU A 405 9.76 61.29 14.83
C LEU A 405 9.30 62.74 14.87
N GLU A 406 8.41 63.10 15.80
CA GLU A 406 7.96 64.48 16.00
C GLU A 406 9.12 65.38 16.44
N GLY A 407 9.97 64.87 17.35
CA GLY A 407 11.19 65.56 17.78
C GLY A 407 12.23 65.71 16.67
N ILE A 408 12.37 64.70 15.80
CA ILE A 408 13.24 64.79 14.61
C ILE A 408 12.69 65.81 13.61
N ARG A 409 11.38 65.85 13.38
CA ARG A 409 10.72 66.83 12.50
C ARG A 409 10.86 68.25 13.03
N SER A 410 10.67 68.46 14.32
CA SER A 410 10.82 69.79 14.93
C SER A 410 12.28 70.27 14.91
N ALA A 411 13.24 69.40 15.23
CA ALA A 411 14.66 69.71 15.16
C ALA A 411 15.12 70.02 13.72
N ALA A 412 14.62 69.26 12.73
CA ALA A 412 14.89 69.53 11.33
C ALA A 412 14.27 70.85 10.86
N ALA A 413 13.04 71.16 11.29
CA ALA A 413 12.38 72.43 11.00
C ALA A 413 13.14 73.63 11.60
N MET A 414 13.61 73.51 12.84
CA MET A 414 14.43 74.54 13.50
C MET A 414 15.79 74.70 12.79
N THR A 415 16.42 73.60 12.37
CA THR A 415 17.69 73.64 11.65
C THR A 415 17.53 74.30 10.28
N ARG A 416 16.44 73.98 9.56
CA ARG A 416 16.07 74.64 8.31
C ARG A 416 15.89 76.15 8.52
N GLU A 417 15.13 76.53 9.55
CA GLU A 417 14.86 77.93 9.91
C GLU A 417 16.13 78.73 10.26
N ALA A 418 17.12 78.08 10.87
CA ALA A 418 18.40 78.69 11.23
C ALA A 418 19.39 78.81 10.06
N LEU A 419 19.19 78.06 8.97
CA LEU A 419 20.03 78.09 7.77
C LEU A 419 19.46 79.00 6.66
N LEU A 420 18.22 79.48 6.81
CA LEU A 420 17.55 80.42 5.92
C LEU A 420 18.21 81.82 6.02
N VAL A 421 18.63 82.37 4.88
CA VAL A 421 19.20 83.73 4.76
C VAL A 421 18.07 84.75 4.61
N ASP A 422 18.26 86.02 4.99
CA ASP A 422 17.18 87.03 5.05
C ASP A 422 16.44 87.26 3.71
N GLU A 423 17.06 86.98 2.57
CA GLU A 423 16.44 87.02 1.23
C GLU A 423 15.46 85.84 1.00
N GLU A 424 15.73 84.65 1.56
CA GLU A 424 14.88 83.46 1.46
C GLU A 424 13.74 83.43 2.49
N ARG A 425 13.83 84.25 3.56
CA ARG A 425 12.78 84.41 4.59
C ARG A 425 11.59 85.26 4.09
N ALA A 426 11.79 86.06 3.05
CA ALA A 426 10.79 86.95 2.46
C ALA A 426 10.07 86.35 1.24
N GLU A 427 10.59 85.26 0.68
CA GLU A 427 9.87 84.45 -0.31
C GLU A 427 8.92 83.49 0.42
N GLU A 428 7.69 83.94 0.68
CA GLU A 428 6.61 83.01 1.02
C GLU A 428 6.49 81.98 -0.11
N PRO A 429 6.57 80.66 0.16
CA PRO A 429 6.26 79.68 -0.85
C PRO A 429 4.78 79.82 -1.20
N THR A 430 4.52 80.16 -2.45
CA THR A 430 3.17 80.11 -3.01
C THR A 430 2.58 78.71 -2.77
N PRO A 431 1.30 78.60 -2.36
CA PRO A 431 0.69 77.29 -2.14
C PRO A 431 0.61 76.58 -3.49
N VAL A 432 1.36 75.50 -3.64
CA VAL A 432 1.12 74.52 -4.70
C VAL A 432 -0.07 73.69 -4.23
N GLU A 433 -1.20 73.84 -4.92
CA GLU A 433 -2.37 73.00 -4.77
C GLU A 433 -1.98 71.51 -4.85
N GLU A 434 -2.19 70.78 -3.75
CA GLU A 434 -2.30 69.33 -3.80
C GLU A 434 -3.56 68.96 -4.59
N PRO A 435 -3.49 68.03 -5.56
CA PRO A 435 -4.68 67.51 -6.19
C PRO A 435 -5.46 66.66 -5.18
N ALA A 436 -6.72 67.01 -4.99
CA ALA A 436 -7.69 66.26 -4.21
C ALA A 436 -7.78 64.80 -4.68
N PRO A 437 -7.84 63.81 -3.77
CA PRO A 437 -8.23 62.45 -4.14
C PRO A 437 -9.76 62.41 -4.37
N GLU A 438 -10.14 62.00 -5.57
CA GLU A 438 -11.52 61.65 -5.92
C GLU A 438 -12.04 60.53 -5.01
N GLY A 439 -13.24 60.74 -4.48
CA GLY A 439 -13.96 59.74 -3.71
C GLY A 439 -14.50 58.62 -4.60
N ALA A 440 -14.19 57.39 -4.22
CA ALA A 440 -15.01 56.22 -4.52
C ALA A 440 -15.58 55.70 -3.20
N ALA A 441 -16.89 55.94 -3.01
CA ALA A 441 -17.66 55.35 -1.95
C ALA A 441 -17.97 53.90 -2.32
N GLU A 442 -17.31 52.94 -1.67
CA GLU A 442 -17.78 51.55 -1.61
C GLU A 442 -18.54 51.32 -0.31
N ALA A 443 -19.77 50.83 -0.48
CA ALA A 443 -20.70 50.50 0.60
C ALA A 443 -20.20 49.30 1.43
N PRO A 444 -20.47 49.26 2.74
CA PRO A 444 -20.12 48.12 3.57
C PRO A 444 -21.06 46.95 3.26
N VAL A 445 -20.50 45.86 2.71
CA VAL A 445 -21.18 44.57 2.64
C VAL A 445 -20.95 43.85 3.95
N SER A 446 -22.01 43.63 4.71
CA SER A 446 -22.03 42.81 5.93
C SER A 446 -21.43 41.42 5.69
N PRO A 447 -20.55 40.92 6.56
CA PRO A 447 -20.36 39.49 6.69
C PRO A 447 -21.59 38.92 7.43
N ALA A 448 -22.30 38.04 6.74
CA ALA A 448 -23.29 37.18 7.34
C ALA A 448 -22.64 36.37 8.47
N ALA A 449 -23.36 36.29 9.59
CA ALA A 449 -23.07 35.38 10.68
C ALA A 449 -23.00 33.93 10.15
N PRO A 450 -22.05 33.10 10.62
CA PRO A 450 -22.28 31.67 10.62
C PRO A 450 -23.27 31.38 11.74
N GLU A 451 -24.49 31.04 11.36
CA GLU A 451 -25.37 30.26 12.22
C GLU A 451 -24.68 28.92 12.53
N SER A 452 -24.59 28.65 13.83
CA SER A 452 -24.70 27.33 14.45
C SER A 452 -24.81 26.14 13.49
N SER A 453 -23.75 25.33 13.47
CA SER A 453 -23.88 23.88 13.46
C SER A 453 -23.30 23.34 14.76
N GLY A 454 -24.07 23.51 15.84
CA GLY A 454 -24.04 22.55 16.94
C GLY A 454 -24.64 21.24 16.42
N GLN A 455 -23.83 20.47 15.71
CA GLN A 455 -24.05 19.05 15.54
C GLN A 455 -22.82 18.37 16.13
N SER A 456 -23.08 17.45 17.04
CA SER A 456 -22.10 16.47 17.51
C SER A 456 -21.56 15.74 16.27
N ASP A 457 -20.46 16.24 15.71
CA ASP A 457 -19.66 15.56 14.69
C ASP A 457 -18.94 14.40 15.36
N ALA A 458 -19.71 13.37 15.75
CA ALA A 458 -19.14 12.04 15.81
C ALA A 458 -18.79 11.69 14.35
N PRO A 459 -17.54 11.32 14.05
CA PRO A 459 -17.13 11.04 12.70
C PRO A 459 -18.00 9.88 12.22
N ALA A 460 -18.54 9.98 11.00
CA ALA A 460 -19.31 8.91 10.38
C ALA A 460 -18.36 7.75 10.01
N LEU A 461 -17.87 7.05 11.03
CA LEU A 461 -17.13 5.82 10.89
C LEU A 461 -18.06 4.79 10.24
N SER A 462 -17.59 4.18 9.17
CA SER A 462 -18.25 3.07 8.53
C SER A 462 -18.36 1.88 9.51
N ARG A 463 -19.25 0.95 9.20
CA ARG A 463 -19.46 -0.25 10.02
C ARG A 463 -18.17 -1.08 10.18
N GLU A 464 -17.32 -1.11 9.17
CA GLU A 464 -16.04 -1.83 9.18
C GLU A 464 -14.99 -1.13 10.05
N GLU A 465 -14.90 0.20 9.98
CA GLU A 465 -13.98 0.99 10.80
C GLU A 465 -14.35 0.94 12.29
N ARG A 466 -15.65 1.02 12.60
CA ARG A 466 -16.14 0.92 13.99
C ARG A 466 -15.91 -0.48 14.56
N ALA A 467 -16.13 -1.53 13.76
CA ALA A 467 -15.82 -2.90 14.16
C ALA A 467 -14.33 -3.10 14.44
N LEU A 468 -13.44 -2.49 13.64
CA LEU A 468 -12.00 -2.53 13.88
C LEU A 468 -11.64 -1.87 15.22
N LEU A 469 -12.16 -0.68 15.51
CA LEU A 469 -11.93 0.01 16.79
C LEU A 469 -12.48 -0.78 17.99
N ASP A 470 -13.68 -1.36 17.89
CA ASP A 470 -14.28 -2.20 18.93
C ASP A 470 -13.44 -3.47 19.20
N ASP A 471 -12.93 -4.11 18.14
CA ASP A 471 -12.06 -5.28 18.28
C ASP A 471 -10.75 -4.90 18.97
N LEU A 472 -10.10 -3.80 18.55
CA LEU A 472 -8.86 -3.32 19.16
C LEU A 472 -9.05 -2.87 20.61
N LEU A 473 -10.14 -2.17 20.94
CA LEU A 473 -10.48 -1.79 22.32
C LEU A 473 -10.74 -3.00 23.22
N ALA A 474 -11.29 -4.08 22.66
CA ALA A 474 -11.51 -5.35 23.34
C ALA A 474 -10.26 -6.26 23.37
N GLY A 475 -9.13 -5.83 22.78
CA GLY A 475 -7.90 -6.62 22.69
C GLY A 475 -8.02 -7.84 21.77
N ARG A 476 -8.95 -7.81 20.81
CA ARG A 476 -9.14 -8.88 19.81
C ARG A 476 -8.38 -8.53 18.54
N PRO A 477 -7.75 -9.52 17.87
CA PRO A 477 -7.01 -9.27 16.64
C PRO A 477 -7.98 -8.85 15.52
N PRO A 478 -7.55 -7.93 14.63
CA PRO A 478 -8.36 -7.45 13.53
C PRO A 478 -8.69 -8.59 12.55
N GLN A 479 -9.95 -8.66 12.11
CA GLN A 479 -10.42 -9.69 11.16
C GLN A 479 -10.39 -9.22 9.69
N SER A 480 -10.02 -7.96 9.42
CA SER A 480 -10.04 -7.37 8.09
C SER A 480 -8.79 -7.74 7.26
N ALA A 481 -8.97 -8.02 5.96
CA ALA A 481 -7.87 -8.45 5.09
C ALA A 481 -7.08 -7.29 4.46
N SER A 482 -7.40 -6.04 4.82
CA SER A 482 -6.66 -4.82 4.39
C SER A 482 -6.65 -3.78 5.52
N PRO A 483 -5.95 -4.07 6.63
CA PRO A 483 -5.91 -3.18 7.79
C PRO A 483 -5.33 -1.80 7.46
N ASP A 484 -4.37 -1.70 6.53
CA ASP A 484 -3.69 -0.46 6.14
C ASP A 484 -4.64 0.65 5.72
N LEU A 485 -5.53 0.37 4.76
CA LEU A 485 -6.49 1.35 4.26
C LEU A 485 -7.52 1.76 5.32
N LEU A 486 -7.88 0.83 6.21
CA LEU A 486 -8.81 1.11 7.30
C LEU A 486 -8.14 1.97 8.38
N VAL A 487 -6.89 1.68 8.72
CA VAL A 487 -6.09 2.47 9.67
C VAL A 487 -5.92 3.90 9.16
N ASP A 488 -5.52 4.07 7.89
CA ASP A 488 -5.34 5.40 7.31
C ASP A 488 -6.66 6.19 7.29
N SER A 489 -7.76 5.55 6.88
CA SER A 489 -9.09 6.17 6.87
C SER A 489 -9.61 6.51 8.28
N ILE A 490 -9.37 5.64 9.27
CA ILE A 490 -9.71 5.93 10.68
C ILE A 490 -8.87 7.09 11.20
N ASN A 491 -7.56 7.05 10.99
CA ASN A 491 -6.66 8.12 11.43
C ASN A 491 -7.08 9.44 10.78
N GLU A 492 -7.37 9.49 9.48
CA GLU A 492 -7.85 10.69 8.79
C GLU A 492 -9.16 11.22 9.40
N LYS A 493 -10.14 10.35 9.67
CA LYS A 493 -11.44 10.74 10.24
C LYS A 493 -11.37 11.17 11.70
N LEU A 494 -10.50 10.53 12.48
CA LEU A 494 -10.33 10.85 13.90
C LEU A 494 -9.36 12.02 14.11
N LEU A 495 -8.60 12.41 13.08
CA LEU A 495 -7.60 13.48 13.17
C LEU A 495 -8.21 14.81 13.59
N ASP A 496 -9.40 15.15 13.07
CA ASP A 496 -10.05 16.44 13.39
C ASP A 496 -10.61 16.48 14.83
N LEU A 497 -10.82 15.32 15.45
CA LEU A 497 -11.43 15.21 16.77
C LEU A 497 -10.44 14.91 17.88
N VAL A 498 -9.62 13.88 17.70
CA VAL A 498 -8.56 13.49 18.65
C VAL A 498 -7.34 14.40 18.47
N GLY A 499 -7.15 14.92 17.25
CA GLY A 499 -6.02 15.79 16.93
C GLY A 499 -4.74 15.03 16.60
N ASP A 500 -4.71 13.70 16.71
CA ASP A 500 -3.48 12.92 16.54
C ASP A 500 -3.73 11.53 15.94
N THR A 501 -2.65 10.82 15.59
CA THR A 501 -2.71 9.44 15.11
C THR A 501 -3.16 8.51 16.23
N VAL A 502 -4.28 7.82 15.99
CA VAL A 502 -4.96 7.00 16.99
C VAL A 502 -4.62 5.52 16.85
N LEU A 503 -4.32 5.09 15.63
CA LEU A 503 -3.95 3.74 15.27
C LEU A 503 -2.54 3.69 14.68
N GLU A 504 -1.74 2.74 15.17
CA GLU A 504 -0.39 2.45 14.70
C GLU A 504 -0.24 0.95 14.40
N PHE A 505 0.78 0.56 13.64
CA PHE A 505 1.11 -0.85 13.44
C PHE A 505 2.12 -1.31 14.48
N ASP A 506 1.89 -2.46 15.08
CA ASP A 506 2.84 -3.09 15.98
C ASP A 506 3.98 -3.79 15.21
N ASP A 507 4.92 -4.38 15.96
CA ASP A 507 6.09 -5.11 15.46
C ASP A 507 5.73 -6.31 14.55
N THR A 508 4.48 -6.77 14.60
CA THR A 508 3.97 -7.87 13.78
C THR A 508 3.23 -7.38 12.53
N GLY A 509 3.14 -6.06 12.35
CA GLY A 509 2.36 -5.44 11.29
C GLY A 509 0.86 -5.48 11.54
N ALA A 510 0.41 -5.68 12.78
CA ALA A 510 -0.99 -5.63 13.15
C ALA A 510 -1.36 -4.21 13.65
N PRO A 511 -2.52 -3.66 13.25
CA PRO A 511 -2.98 -2.39 13.80
C PRO A 511 -3.23 -2.49 15.30
N SER A 512 -2.91 -1.43 16.01
CA SER A 512 -2.96 -1.30 17.46
C SER A 512 -3.35 0.13 17.84
N LEU A 513 -4.07 0.29 18.95
CA LEU A 513 -4.44 1.61 19.46
C LEU A 513 -3.26 2.25 20.18
N VAL A 514 -3.01 3.52 19.87
CA VAL A 514 -2.05 4.35 20.58
C VAL A 514 -2.55 4.60 22.00
N GLU A 515 -1.75 4.17 22.98
CA GLU A 515 -2.10 4.21 24.40
C GLU A 515 -2.37 5.62 24.94
N ASP A 516 -1.78 6.63 24.32
CA ASP A 516 -2.00 8.03 24.66
C ASP A 516 -3.44 8.47 24.38
N TYR A 517 -4.10 7.87 23.37
CA TYR A 517 -5.45 8.23 22.89
C TYR A 517 -6.52 7.18 23.21
N LEU A 518 -6.21 6.15 23.99
CA LEU A 518 -7.17 5.09 24.34
C LEU A 518 -8.44 5.64 25.00
N ASP A 519 -8.29 6.60 25.90
CA ASP A 519 -9.42 7.17 26.64
C ASP A 519 -10.25 8.10 25.74
N ASP A 520 -9.60 8.83 24.83
CA ASP A 520 -10.27 9.65 23.82
C ASP A 520 -11.11 8.78 22.87
N VAL A 521 -10.53 7.68 22.36
CA VAL A 521 -11.25 6.74 21.50
C VAL A 521 -12.43 6.08 22.22
N ARG A 522 -12.24 5.66 23.48
CA ARG A 522 -13.32 5.09 24.28
C ARG A 522 -14.46 6.06 24.51
N ALA A 523 -14.17 7.36 24.61
CA ALA A 523 -15.20 8.39 24.79
C ALA A 523 -16.01 8.64 23.50
N MET A 524 -15.48 8.26 22.33
CA MET A 524 -16.10 8.50 21.01
C MET A 524 -16.88 7.30 20.46
N MET A 525 -16.55 6.09 20.94
CA MET A 525 -17.19 4.83 20.57
C MET A 525 -18.49 4.62 21.33
#